data_AF-A0A7V4H9X1-F1
#
_entry.id   AF-A0A7V4H9X1-F1
#
_cell.length_a   1.000
_cell.length_b   1.000
_cell.length_c   1.000
_cell.angle_alpha   90.00
_cell.angle_beta   90.00
_cell.angle_gamma   90.00
#
_symmetry.space_group_name_H-M   'P 1'
#
loop_
_entity.id
_entity.type
_entity.pdbx_description
1 polymer ?
#
loop_
_entity_poly.entity_id
_entity_poly.type
_entity_poly.pdbx_seq_one_letter_code
_entity_poly.pdbx_strand_id
1 'polypeptide(L)'
;MNKKFLSIGEWLALIILCAPSLIMAGDLEGQEDSISISRWSLLIKASSGPLIDSLAMFGVRPDATSGYDPAYDVPRPPDPPTDNIKVYFPHSGDNWPQFLGNKWMIDFNNPVSPHWLMEVESSINGIYITLSWDTTEINQLPMGYYIMAYDSQAATSFDLRSRNTYSFLYSGIRKFYIWIDIGFTTLQVNPRWNLVSLPVDPQNPLKSNIFKNA
;
A
#
# COMPACT_ATOMS: atom_id res chain seq x y z
N MET A 1 29.39 -63.73 31.49
CA MET A 1 28.14 -63.98 32.29
C MET A 1 27.42 -62.64 32.46
N ASN A 2 26.08 -62.67 32.53
CA ASN A 2 25.10 -61.61 32.20
C ASN A 2 25.22 -60.17 32.79
N LYS A 3 24.97 -59.19 31.89
CA LYS A 3 24.13 -57.96 31.85
C LYS A 3 23.66 -57.15 33.10
N LYS A 4 23.56 -55.82 32.83
CA LYS A 4 22.65 -54.71 33.28
C LYS A 4 23.19 -53.77 34.39
N PHE A 5 23.02 -52.43 34.40
CA PHE A 5 22.32 -51.42 33.55
C PHE A 5 22.84 -49.97 33.85
N LEU A 6 22.83 -49.12 32.81
CA LEU A 6 22.64 -47.65 32.66
C LEU A 6 23.27 -46.58 33.60
N SER A 7 23.95 -45.61 32.95
CA SER A 7 23.63 -44.17 33.03
C SER A 7 24.07 -43.44 31.74
N ILE A 8 23.17 -42.61 31.19
CA ILE A 8 23.25 -41.76 29.98
C ILE A 8 23.81 -40.39 30.42
N GLY A 9 24.76 -39.71 29.78
CA GLY A 9 25.22 -39.72 28.40
C GLY A 9 24.87 -38.38 27.72
N GLU A 10 25.53 -37.28 28.12
CA GLU A 10 25.49 -36.00 27.40
C GLU A 10 26.10 -36.15 26.00
N TRP A 11 25.38 -35.72 24.97
CA TRP A 11 25.91 -35.59 23.61
C TRP A 11 25.92 -34.12 23.21
N LEU A 12 27.13 -33.60 22.99
CA LEU A 12 27.38 -32.35 22.27
C LEU A 12 26.92 -32.50 20.83
N ALA A 13 25.99 -31.65 20.38
CA ALA A 13 25.68 -31.49 18.97
C ALA A 13 26.52 -30.34 18.40
N LEU A 14 27.51 -30.70 17.58
CA LEU A 14 28.24 -29.78 16.71
C LEU A 14 27.35 -29.46 15.51
N ILE A 15 26.84 -28.22 15.41
CA ILE A 15 26.16 -27.74 14.19
C ILE A 15 27.19 -26.97 13.35
N ILE A 16 27.48 -27.51 12.17
CA ILE A 16 28.26 -26.84 11.12
C ILE A 16 27.40 -25.70 10.56
N LEU A 17 27.81 -24.46 10.78
CA LEU A 17 27.30 -23.31 10.04
C LEU A 17 27.79 -23.41 8.59
N CYS A 18 26.91 -23.76 7.65
CA CYS A 18 27.10 -23.37 6.27
C CYS A 18 26.90 -21.86 6.21
N ALA A 19 28.00 -21.10 6.13
CA ALA A 19 27.94 -19.71 5.72
C ALA A 19 27.55 -19.64 4.24
N PRO A 20 26.52 -18.87 3.84
CA PRO A 20 26.51 -18.35 2.50
C PRO A 20 27.62 -17.28 2.43
N SER A 21 28.70 -17.66 1.73
CA SER A 21 29.64 -16.83 0.97
C SER A 21 29.87 -15.38 1.41
N LEU A 22 31.12 -15.09 1.80
CA LEU A 22 31.71 -13.76 1.65
C LEU A 22 31.45 -13.25 0.23
N ILE A 23 30.71 -12.15 0.11
CA ILE A 23 30.90 -11.21 -1.00
C ILE A 23 31.67 -10.04 -0.39
N MET A 24 32.96 -9.96 -0.73
CA MET A 24 33.74 -8.75 -0.50
C MET A 24 33.28 -7.66 -1.48
N ALA A 25 33.34 -6.43 -0.97
CA ALA A 25 32.98 -5.17 -1.58
C ALA A 25 33.22 -5.08 -3.10
N GLY A 26 32.18 -4.65 -3.79
CA GLY A 26 32.17 -4.25 -5.18
C GLY A 26 30.73 -3.94 -5.58
N ASP A 27 30.49 -2.65 -5.80
CA ASP A 27 29.39 -2.08 -6.58
C ASP A 27 28.07 -1.74 -5.87
N LEU A 28 27.89 -0.42 -5.76
CA LEU A 28 26.66 0.32 -5.54
C LEU A 28 25.71 0.08 -6.73
N GLU A 29 24.64 -0.69 -6.56
CA GLU A 29 23.35 -0.53 -7.27
C GLU A 29 22.39 -1.63 -6.81
N GLY A 30 21.23 -1.26 -6.27
CA GLY A 30 20.18 -2.20 -5.87
C GLY A 30 19.52 -1.88 -4.54
N GLN A 31 18.98 -0.67 -4.38
CA GLN A 31 17.98 -0.42 -3.34
C GLN A 31 16.67 -1.04 -3.82
N GLU A 32 16.46 -2.32 -3.49
CA GLU A 32 15.23 -3.06 -3.77
C GLU A 32 14.01 -2.25 -3.31
N ASP A 33 13.14 -1.91 -4.26
CA ASP A 33 11.85 -1.21 -4.10
C ASP A 33 10.84 -2.16 -3.43
N SER A 34 11.22 -2.69 -2.27
CA SER A 34 10.43 -3.65 -1.52
C SER A 34 9.13 -3.03 -1.02
N ILE A 35 8.03 -3.70 -1.33
CA ILE A 35 6.70 -3.31 -0.89
C ILE A 35 6.54 -3.53 0.62
N SER A 36 5.99 -2.54 1.30
CA SER A 36 5.76 -2.55 2.75
C SER A 36 4.57 -1.67 3.12
N ILE A 37 4.13 -1.70 4.38
CA ILE A 37 3.07 -0.80 4.87
C ILE A 37 3.45 0.69 4.79
N SER A 38 4.75 0.98 4.71
CA SER A 38 5.31 2.32 4.57
C SER A 38 5.64 2.69 3.12
N ARG A 39 5.50 1.74 2.18
CA ARG A 39 5.81 1.92 0.77
C ARG A 39 5.00 1.00 -0.12
N TRP A 40 3.96 1.54 -0.75
CA TRP A 40 3.19 0.86 -1.79
C TRP A 40 2.46 1.89 -2.65
N SER A 41 2.07 1.49 -3.86
CA SER A 41 1.23 2.32 -4.72
C SER A 41 0.22 1.47 -5.48
N LEU A 42 -0.85 2.09 -5.93
CA LEU A 42 -1.89 1.46 -6.72
C LEU A 42 -2.34 2.40 -7.84
N LEU A 43 -2.22 1.92 -9.08
CA LEU A 43 -2.75 2.60 -10.27
C LEU A 43 -4.19 2.16 -10.53
N ILE A 44 -5.10 3.12 -10.59
CA ILE A 44 -6.50 2.93 -10.97
C ILE A 44 -6.68 3.32 -12.45
N LYS A 45 -7.19 2.38 -13.23
CA LYS A 45 -7.56 2.60 -14.64
C LYS A 45 -9.08 2.65 -14.74
N ALA A 46 -9.62 3.64 -15.46
CA ALA A 46 -11.03 3.70 -15.82
C ALA A 46 -11.22 3.46 -17.31
N SER A 47 -12.28 2.74 -17.67
CA SER A 47 -12.61 2.47 -19.07
C SER A 47 -14.11 2.41 -19.33
N SER A 48 -14.52 2.84 -20.52
CA SER A 48 -15.86 2.62 -21.10
C SER A 48 -15.76 2.65 -22.62
N GLY A 49 -15.84 1.47 -23.26
CA GLY A 49 -15.64 1.36 -24.71
C GLY A 49 -14.25 1.89 -25.10
N PRO A 50 -14.14 2.89 -25.99
CA PRO A 50 -12.86 3.47 -26.39
C PRO A 50 -12.28 4.49 -25.39
N LEU A 51 -13.06 4.94 -24.41
CA LEU A 51 -12.61 5.92 -23.42
C LEU A 51 -11.77 5.22 -22.36
N ILE A 52 -10.55 5.71 -22.13
CA ILE A 52 -9.59 5.15 -21.17
C ILE A 52 -8.94 6.28 -20.39
N ASP A 53 -8.84 6.10 -19.08
CA ASP A 53 -7.92 6.85 -18.21
C ASP A 53 -7.02 5.88 -17.47
N SER A 54 -5.73 6.16 -17.41
CA SER A 54 -4.73 5.31 -16.76
C SER A 54 -3.65 6.12 -16.05
N LEU A 55 -4.02 7.29 -15.54
CA LEU A 55 -3.10 8.23 -14.89
C LEU A 55 -3.19 8.19 -13.35
N ALA A 56 -4.36 7.82 -12.80
CA ALA A 56 -4.62 7.97 -11.37
C ALA A 56 -3.86 6.94 -10.53
N MET A 57 -2.87 7.39 -9.78
CA MET A 57 -2.10 6.56 -8.85
C MET A 57 -2.14 7.17 -7.45
N PHE A 58 -2.36 6.34 -6.45
CA PHE A 58 -2.21 6.75 -5.06
C PHE A 58 -1.39 5.72 -4.29
N GLY A 59 -0.92 6.10 -3.12
CA GLY A 59 -0.16 5.17 -2.30
C GLY A 59 0.48 5.81 -1.09
N VAL A 60 1.33 5.03 -0.43
CA VAL A 60 2.06 5.45 0.76
C VAL A 60 3.54 5.53 0.46
N ARG A 61 4.17 6.61 0.91
CA ARG A 61 5.63 6.75 0.97
C ARG A 61 6.03 7.15 2.39
N PRO A 62 7.21 6.73 2.89
CA PRO A 62 7.60 6.98 4.27
C PRO A 62 7.87 8.46 4.56
N ASP A 63 8.21 9.23 3.52
CA ASP A 63 8.60 10.62 3.53
C ASP A 63 7.57 11.56 2.88
N ALA A 64 6.47 11.03 2.34
CA ALA A 64 5.33 11.85 1.90
C ALA A 64 4.62 12.50 3.09
N THR A 65 3.93 13.61 2.82
CA THR A 65 3.13 14.32 3.83
C THR A 65 1.63 14.15 3.58
N SER A 66 0.78 14.67 4.48
CA SER A 66 -0.67 14.73 4.24
C SER A 66 -1.09 15.91 3.37
N GLY A 67 -0.16 16.81 3.02
CA GLY A 67 -0.38 17.92 2.10
C GLY A 67 0.43 17.74 0.83
N TYR A 68 0.45 18.77 -0.01
CA TYR A 68 1.20 18.73 -1.27
C TYR A 68 2.67 18.40 -1.07
N ASP A 69 3.12 17.36 -1.76
CA ASP A 69 4.51 16.95 -1.86
C ASP A 69 5.00 17.08 -3.31
N PRO A 70 5.85 18.07 -3.65
CA PRO A 70 6.38 18.24 -5.00
C PRO A 70 7.17 17.04 -5.55
N ALA A 71 7.67 16.15 -4.68
CA ALA A 71 8.42 14.98 -5.09
C ALA A 71 7.52 13.82 -5.52
N TYR A 72 6.27 13.78 -5.05
CA TYR A 72 5.38 12.64 -5.23
C TYR A 72 4.05 13.00 -5.92
N ASP A 73 3.52 14.18 -5.66
CA ASP A 73 2.22 14.60 -6.16
C ASP A 73 2.34 15.27 -7.52
N VAL A 74 1.51 14.82 -8.45
CA VAL A 74 1.55 15.28 -9.85
C VAL A 74 0.19 15.82 -10.27
N PRO A 75 0.12 17.08 -10.72
CA PRO A 75 -1.13 17.66 -11.17
C PRO A 75 -1.58 16.93 -12.43
N ARG A 76 -2.89 16.80 -12.61
CA ARG A 76 -3.44 16.18 -13.80
C ARG A 76 -3.19 17.09 -15.01
N PRO A 77 -2.79 16.55 -16.18
CA PRO A 77 -2.70 17.35 -17.40
C PRO A 77 -4.08 17.91 -17.81
N PRO A 78 -4.12 18.97 -18.64
CA PRO A 78 -5.36 19.46 -19.21
C PRO A 78 -6.15 18.37 -19.95
N ASP A 79 -7.48 18.46 -19.88
CA ASP A 79 -8.35 17.50 -20.55
C ASP A 79 -8.14 17.55 -22.08
N PRO A 80 -8.17 16.41 -22.79
CA PRO A 80 -8.08 16.40 -24.24
C PRO A 80 -9.31 17.10 -24.85
N PRO A 81 -9.21 17.63 -26.09
CA PRO A 81 -10.31 18.29 -26.78
C PRO A 81 -11.39 17.31 -27.31
N THR A 82 -11.46 16.09 -26.75
CA THR A 82 -12.36 15.02 -27.14
C THR A 82 -13.06 14.45 -25.91
N ASP A 83 -14.04 13.56 -26.14
CA ASP A 83 -14.65 12.81 -25.06
C ASP A 83 -13.62 12.06 -24.23
N ASN A 84 -13.82 12.05 -22.91
CA ASN A 84 -12.87 11.48 -21.97
C ASN A 84 -13.56 10.99 -20.69
N ILE A 85 -12.83 10.11 -20.02
CA ILE A 85 -13.04 9.76 -18.62
C ILE A 85 -11.79 10.24 -17.88
N LYS A 86 -11.96 10.65 -16.63
CA LYS A 86 -10.85 11.03 -15.76
C LYS A 86 -11.09 10.56 -14.34
N VAL A 87 -10.05 9.99 -13.76
CA VAL A 87 -9.93 9.63 -12.36
C VAL A 87 -8.89 10.57 -11.75
N TYR A 88 -9.21 11.20 -10.62
CA TYR A 88 -8.31 12.16 -10.00
C TYR A 88 -8.55 12.29 -8.50
N PHE A 89 -7.57 12.89 -7.83
CA PHE A 89 -7.63 13.25 -6.41
C PHE A 89 -7.87 14.77 -6.33
N PRO A 90 -9.05 15.22 -5.87
CA PRO A 90 -9.32 16.64 -5.77
C PRO A 90 -8.64 17.25 -4.55
N HIS A 91 -7.87 18.31 -4.76
CA HIS A 91 -7.28 19.12 -3.68
C HIS A 91 -7.51 20.60 -3.92
N SER A 92 -7.93 21.31 -2.88
CA SER A 92 -8.12 22.77 -2.88
C SER A 92 -7.65 23.34 -1.54
N GLY A 93 -6.91 24.45 -1.54
CA GLY A 93 -6.47 25.14 -0.32
C GLY A 93 -5.02 25.64 -0.37
N ASP A 94 -4.63 26.38 0.66
CA ASP A 94 -3.38 27.17 0.71
C ASP A 94 -2.09 26.32 0.58
N ASN A 95 -2.15 25.03 0.94
CA ASN A 95 -1.02 24.13 0.88
C ASN A 95 -0.83 23.48 -0.50
N TRP A 96 -1.78 23.66 -1.45
CA TRP A 96 -1.71 23.10 -2.79
C TRP A 96 -1.58 24.22 -3.84
N PRO A 97 -0.69 24.09 -4.85
CA PRO A 97 -0.47 25.14 -5.83
C PRO A 97 -1.71 25.39 -6.70
N GLN A 98 -2.44 26.48 -6.43
CA GLN A 98 -3.72 26.79 -7.07
C GLN A 98 -3.61 26.99 -8.60
N PHE A 99 -2.45 27.44 -9.10
CA PHE A 99 -2.23 27.66 -10.53
C PHE A 99 -2.16 26.35 -11.35
N LEU A 100 -1.97 25.20 -10.69
CA LEU A 100 -1.98 23.88 -11.33
C LEU A 100 -3.39 23.28 -11.42
N GLY A 101 -4.40 23.99 -10.92
CA GLY A 101 -5.77 23.50 -10.80
C GLY A 101 -5.98 22.70 -9.53
N ASN A 102 -7.10 21.97 -9.48
CA ASN A 102 -7.54 21.22 -8.30
C ASN A 102 -7.60 19.71 -8.53
N LYS A 103 -7.12 19.21 -9.67
CA LYS A 103 -7.16 17.78 -10.03
C LYS A 103 -5.76 17.23 -10.09
N TRP A 104 -5.50 16.19 -9.31
CA TRP A 104 -4.20 15.53 -9.21
C TRP A 104 -4.30 14.11 -9.74
N MET A 105 -3.32 13.69 -10.54
CA MET A 105 -3.25 12.33 -11.06
C MET A 105 -2.42 11.41 -10.16
N ILE A 106 -1.47 11.96 -9.40
CA ILE A 106 -0.71 11.20 -8.41
C ILE A 106 -0.86 11.90 -7.06
N ASP A 107 -1.18 11.11 -6.03
CA ASP A 107 -1.36 11.57 -4.65
C ASP A 107 -0.77 10.53 -3.67
N PHE A 108 0.35 10.87 -3.04
CA PHE A 108 0.98 10.02 -2.02
C PHE A 108 0.79 10.61 -0.62
N ASN A 109 0.52 9.72 0.34
CA ASN A 109 0.32 10.10 1.73
C ASN A 109 1.31 9.38 2.65
N ASN A 110 1.44 9.88 3.88
CA ASN A 110 2.25 9.28 4.93
C ASN A 110 1.58 7.99 5.47
N PRO A 111 2.35 7.05 6.05
CA PRO A 111 1.82 5.76 6.51
C PRO A 111 0.95 5.80 7.77
N VAL A 112 0.84 6.92 8.49
CA VAL A 112 0.23 6.96 9.82
C VAL A 112 -1.30 6.92 9.77
N SER A 113 -1.90 7.75 8.91
CA SER A 113 -3.36 7.77 8.70
C SER A 113 -3.69 8.21 7.26
N PRO A 114 -3.24 7.43 6.27
CA PRO A 114 -3.44 7.77 4.88
C PRO A 114 -4.92 7.64 4.50
N HIS A 115 -5.41 8.65 3.78
CA HIS A 115 -6.76 8.67 3.23
C HIS A 115 -6.77 9.48 1.94
N TRP A 116 -7.69 9.12 1.04
CA TRP A 116 -7.87 9.80 -0.24
C TRP A 116 -9.35 9.99 -0.53
N LEU A 117 -9.66 11.12 -1.16
CA LEU A 117 -10.87 11.26 -1.95
C LEU A 117 -10.46 11.03 -3.40
N MET A 118 -11.08 10.07 -4.07
CA MET A 118 -10.92 9.84 -5.50
C MET A 118 -12.24 10.17 -6.19
N GLU A 119 -12.17 10.96 -7.25
CA GLU A 119 -13.32 11.31 -8.08
C GLU A 119 -13.18 10.73 -9.48
N VAL A 120 -14.28 10.19 -9.99
CA VAL A 120 -14.41 9.75 -11.38
C VAL A 120 -15.39 10.66 -12.09
N GLU A 121 -14.95 11.26 -13.18
CA GLU A 121 -15.73 12.18 -14.02
C GLU A 121 -15.63 11.74 -15.48
N SER A 122 -16.69 11.97 -16.25
CA SER A 122 -16.78 11.66 -17.67
C SER A 122 -17.48 12.80 -18.40
N SER A 123 -17.04 13.09 -19.63
CA SER A 123 -17.74 14.02 -20.52
C SER A 123 -19.08 13.47 -21.02
N ILE A 124 -19.28 12.16 -20.94
CA ILE A 124 -20.49 11.46 -21.39
C ILE A 124 -21.24 10.90 -20.18
N ASN A 125 -22.54 11.19 -20.09
CA ASN A 125 -23.46 10.63 -19.10
C ASN A 125 -24.12 9.33 -19.59
N GLY A 126 -24.58 8.50 -18.66
CA GLY A 126 -25.35 7.27 -18.97
C GLY A 126 -24.51 6.12 -19.50
N ILE A 127 -23.19 6.17 -19.37
CA ILE A 127 -22.26 5.09 -19.75
C ILE A 127 -21.88 4.23 -18.54
N TYR A 128 -21.56 2.97 -18.78
CA TYR A 128 -20.97 2.11 -17.75
C TYR A 128 -19.45 2.31 -17.72
N ILE A 129 -18.94 2.84 -16.60
CA ILE A 129 -17.51 2.97 -16.35
C ILE A 129 -17.05 1.76 -15.55
N THR A 130 -15.95 1.16 -15.97
CA THR A 130 -15.26 0.09 -15.24
C THR A 130 -13.92 0.59 -14.74
N LEU A 131 -13.77 0.61 -13.42
CA LEU A 131 -12.49 0.77 -12.75
C LEU A 131 -11.78 -0.59 -12.71
N SER A 132 -10.46 -0.57 -12.87
CA SER A 132 -9.60 -1.75 -12.78
C SER A 132 -8.23 -1.38 -12.21
N TRP A 133 -7.61 -2.33 -11.51
CA TRP A 133 -6.29 -2.17 -10.90
C TRP A 133 -5.58 -3.51 -10.79
N ASP A 134 -4.27 -3.51 -10.60
CA ASP A 134 -3.49 -4.72 -10.36
C ASP A 134 -3.35 -4.97 -8.86
N THR A 135 -3.63 -6.19 -8.42
CA THR A 135 -3.55 -6.56 -6.99
C THR A 135 -2.22 -7.24 -6.63
N THR A 136 -1.35 -7.52 -7.61
CA THR A 136 -0.11 -8.30 -7.43
C THR A 136 0.82 -7.69 -6.39
N GLU A 137 1.01 -6.36 -6.41
CA GLU A 137 1.84 -5.65 -5.44
C GLU A 137 1.14 -5.57 -4.09
N ILE A 138 -0.04 -4.95 -4.03
CA ILE A 138 -0.77 -4.74 -2.76
C ILE A 138 -1.12 -6.04 -2.03
N ASN A 139 -1.16 -7.19 -2.72
CA ASN A 139 -1.36 -8.49 -2.09
C ASN A 139 -0.14 -9.02 -1.33
N GLN A 140 1.05 -8.45 -1.54
CA GLN A 140 2.26 -8.75 -0.77
C GLN A 140 2.27 -8.05 0.60
N LEU A 141 1.42 -7.04 0.81
CA LEU A 141 1.28 -6.37 2.10
C LEU A 141 0.84 -7.36 3.19
N PRO A 142 1.16 -7.10 4.48
CA PRO A 142 0.82 -8.01 5.57
C PRO A 142 -0.67 -8.39 5.61
N MET A 143 -0.96 -9.60 6.09
CA MET A 143 -2.33 -10.01 6.39
C MET A 143 -2.95 -9.06 7.42
N GLY A 144 -4.22 -8.70 7.20
CA GLY A 144 -4.93 -7.73 8.05
C GLY A 144 -4.71 -6.27 7.65
N TYR A 145 -3.87 -5.96 6.66
CA TYR A 145 -3.78 -4.61 6.09
C TYR A 145 -4.80 -4.47 4.95
N TYR A 146 -5.94 -3.82 5.20
CA TYR A 146 -7.01 -3.67 4.21
C TYR A 146 -6.94 -2.30 3.55
N ILE A 147 -7.13 -2.25 2.23
CA ILE A 147 -7.20 -1.00 1.49
C ILE A 147 -8.66 -0.80 1.12
N MET A 148 -9.38 -0.06 1.95
CA MET A 148 -10.83 0.09 1.83
C MET A 148 -11.18 1.24 0.88
N ALA A 149 -12.17 1.02 0.03
CA ALA A 149 -12.81 2.04 -0.80
C ALA A 149 -14.31 2.07 -0.52
N TYR A 150 -14.88 3.25 -0.34
CA TYR A 150 -16.32 3.47 -0.17
C TYR A 150 -16.87 4.31 -1.31
N ASP A 151 -17.78 3.72 -2.08
CA ASP A 151 -18.58 4.42 -3.08
C ASP A 151 -19.74 5.15 -2.39
N SER A 152 -19.68 6.48 -2.38
CA SER A 152 -20.67 7.30 -1.68
C SER A 152 -22.06 7.28 -2.30
N GLN A 153 -22.16 7.00 -3.60
CA GLN A 153 -23.42 7.00 -4.33
C GLN A 153 -24.12 5.64 -4.23
N ALA A 154 -23.36 4.54 -4.25
CA ALA A 154 -23.92 3.20 -4.03
C ALA A 154 -23.99 2.81 -2.55
N ALA A 155 -23.42 3.62 -1.65
CA ALA A 155 -23.34 3.39 -0.22
C ALA A 155 -22.75 2.01 0.14
N THR A 156 -21.66 1.63 -0.54
CA THR A 156 -21.00 0.33 -0.39
C THR A 156 -19.50 0.50 -0.23
N SER A 157 -18.93 -0.24 0.72
CA SER A 157 -17.49 -0.32 0.95
C SER A 157 -16.91 -1.64 0.49
N PHE A 158 -15.62 -1.63 0.17
CA PHE A 158 -14.90 -2.82 -0.25
C PHE A 158 -13.40 -2.74 -0.17
N ASP A 159 -12.77 -3.89 -0.05
CA ASP A 159 -11.32 -4.01 -0.04
C ASP A 159 -10.76 -4.14 -1.46
N LEU A 160 -9.87 -3.22 -1.84
CA LEU A 160 -9.15 -3.20 -3.10
C LEU A 160 -8.15 -4.36 -3.23
N ARG A 161 -7.81 -5.07 -2.15
CA ARG A 161 -7.01 -6.30 -2.22
C ARG A 161 -7.84 -7.53 -2.62
N SER A 162 -9.13 -7.52 -2.31
CA SER A 162 -10.04 -8.67 -2.51
C SER A 162 -10.63 -8.77 -3.93
N ARG A 163 -10.55 -7.70 -4.71
CA ARG A 163 -11.07 -7.58 -6.07
C ARG A 163 -10.17 -6.64 -6.88
N ASN A 164 -10.25 -6.72 -8.20
CA ASN A 164 -9.43 -5.93 -9.12
C ASN A 164 -10.27 -5.08 -10.11
N THR A 165 -11.58 -5.01 -9.89
CA THR A 165 -12.51 -4.32 -10.78
C THR A 165 -13.76 -3.82 -10.04
N TYR A 166 -14.33 -2.71 -10.51
CA TYR A 166 -15.60 -2.14 -10.05
C TYR A 166 -16.30 -1.39 -11.18
N SER A 167 -17.54 -1.76 -11.51
CA SER A 167 -18.31 -1.12 -12.58
C SER A 167 -19.55 -0.42 -12.05
N PHE A 168 -19.89 0.72 -12.61
CA PHE A 168 -21.08 1.49 -12.27
C PHE A 168 -21.60 2.29 -13.46
N LEU A 169 -22.90 2.62 -13.44
CA LEU A 169 -23.49 3.56 -14.38
C LEU A 169 -23.14 4.99 -13.97
N TYR A 170 -22.49 5.74 -14.85
CA TYR A 170 -22.11 7.12 -14.61
C TYR A 170 -23.29 8.07 -14.87
N SER A 171 -23.65 8.86 -13.86
CA SER A 171 -24.73 9.85 -13.91
C SER A 171 -24.30 11.24 -13.38
N GLY A 172 -23.01 11.41 -13.14
CA GLY A 172 -22.40 12.56 -12.47
C GLY A 172 -21.14 12.14 -11.72
N ILE A 173 -20.38 13.11 -11.20
CA ILE A 173 -19.11 12.84 -10.50
C ILE A 173 -19.33 11.77 -9.43
N ARG A 174 -18.59 10.67 -9.56
CA ARG A 174 -18.62 9.54 -8.62
C ARG A 174 -17.51 9.72 -7.60
N LYS A 175 -17.80 9.59 -6.32
CA LYS A 175 -16.82 9.81 -5.25
C LYS A 175 -16.52 8.52 -4.52
N PHE A 176 -15.24 8.23 -4.37
CA PHE A 176 -14.71 7.12 -3.61
C PHE A 176 -13.84 7.65 -2.47
N TYR A 177 -14.18 7.28 -1.25
CA TYR A 177 -13.33 7.54 -0.09
C TYR A 177 -12.47 6.32 0.15
N ILE A 178 -11.15 6.50 0.22
CA ILE A 178 -10.19 5.42 0.36
C ILE A 178 -9.43 5.60 1.68
N TRP A 179 -9.29 4.54 2.45
CA TRP A 179 -8.54 4.54 3.71
C TRP A 179 -7.95 3.17 3.99
N ILE A 180 -7.07 3.11 5.00
CA ILE A 180 -6.47 1.86 5.46
C ILE A 180 -7.14 1.41 6.74
N ASP A 181 -7.62 0.17 6.74
CA ASP A 181 -8.07 -0.52 7.94
C ASP A 181 -7.04 -1.58 8.33
N ILE A 182 -6.73 -1.64 9.62
CA ILE A 182 -5.84 -2.67 10.18
C ILE A 182 -6.72 -3.64 10.98
N GLY A 183 -6.92 -4.83 10.43
CA GLY A 183 -7.48 -5.95 11.17
C GLY A 183 -6.53 -6.35 12.30
N PHE A 184 -7.08 -6.49 13.50
CA PHE A 184 -6.36 -7.15 14.58
C PHE A 184 -6.43 -8.66 14.37
N THR A 185 -5.30 -9.35 14.50
CA THR A 185 -5.30 -10.81 14.60
C THR A 185 -5.50 -11.19 16.06
N THR A 186 -6.38 -12.15 16.34
CA THR A 186 -6.52 -12.72 17.67
C THR A 186 -5.54 -13.89 17.81
N LEU A 187 -4.47 -13.67 18.57
CA LEU A 187 -3.55 -14.75 18.87
C LEU A 187 -4.12 -15.60 20.01
N GLN A 188 -4.53 -16.82 19.70
CA GLN A 188 -4.83 -17.82 20.73
C GLN A 188 -3.50 -18.28 21.34
N VAL A 189 -3.27 -17.89 22.59
CA VAL A 189 -2.10 -18.28 23.37
C VAL A 189 -2.42 -19.51 24.22
N ASN A 190 -1.49 -20.47 24.28
CA ASN A 190 -1.67 -21.65 25.13
C ASN A 190 -1.43 -21.29 26.60
N PRO A 191 -2.03 -22.00 27.58
CA PRO A 191 -1.66 -21.88 28.98
C PRO A 191 -0.24 -22.44 29.16
N ARG A 192 0.78 -21.59 29.00
CA ARG A 192 2.25 -21.77 29.22
C ARG A 192 3.00 -20.65 28.48
N TRP A 193 4.31 -20.80 28.28
CA TRP A 193 5.11 -19.89 27.48
C TRP A 193 4.61 -19.82 26.03
N ASN A 194 4.37 -18.60 25.57
CA ASN A 194 4.15 -18.27 24.16
C ASN A 194 5.22 -17.23 23.78
N LEU A 195 5.91 -17.44 22.66
CA LEU A 195 6.76 -16.41 22.07
C LEU A 195 5.93 -15.68 21.01
N VAL A 196 5.73 -14.39 21.20
CA VAL A 196 5.00 -13.53 20.26
C VAL A 196 5.95 -12.42 19.82
N SER A 197 6.21 -12.33 18.53
CA SER A 197 6.94 -11.20 17.95
C SER A 197 5.98 -10.38 17.09
N LEU A 198 6.01 -9.08 17.29
CA LEU A 198 5.42 -8.11 16.37
C LEU A 198 6.58 -7.52 15.57
N PRO A 199 6.61 -7.66 14.23
CA PRO A 199 7.59 -6.94 13.43
C PRO A 199 7.32 -5.44 13.61
N VAL A 200 8.34 -4.73 14.08
CA VAL A 200 8.34 -3.26 14.14
C VAL A 200 9.25 -2.81 13.01
N ASP A 201 8.73 -1.94 12.13
CA ASP A 201 9.54 -1.23 11.14
C ASP A 201 9.90 0.15 11.70
N PRO A 202 11.08 0.33 12.32
CA PRO A 202 11.46 1.59 12.92
C PRO A 202 11.73 2.62 11.82
N GLN A 203 11.11 3.80 11.92
CA GLN A 203 11.37 4.94 11.03
C GLN A 203 12.86 5.32 10.92
N ASN A 204 13.66 4.95 11.93
CA ASN A 204 15.11 5.09 11.87
C ASN A 204 15.78 3.81 12.44
N PRO A 205 16.50 3.03 11.61
CA PRO A 205 17.08 1.75 12.00
C PRO A 205 18.36 1.87 12.86
N LEU A 206 18.79 3.09 13.22
CA LEU A 206 19.95 3.29 14.08
C LEU A 206 19.73 2.67 15.47
N LYS A 207 20.74 1.93 15.95
CA LYS A 207 20.74 1.28 17.27
C LYS A 207 20.34 2.25 18.38
N SER A 208 20.82 3.50 18.35
CA SER A 208 20.51 4.53 19.34
C SER A 208 19.05 4.98 19.33
N ASN A 209 18.34 4.81 18.21
CA ASN A 209 16.93 5.18 18.08
C ASN A 209 15.99 4.02 18.42
N ILE A 210 16.44 2.79 18.16
CA ILE A 210 15.73 1.56 18.55
C ILE A 210 15.94 1.25 20.04
N PHE A 211 17.16 1.43 20.54
CA PHE A 211 17.56 1.16 21.92
C PHE A 211 18.18 2.43 22.53
N LYS A 212 17.32 3.29 23.09
CA LYS A 212 17.73 4.61 23.63
C LYS A 212 18.78 4.54 24.76
N ASN A 213 19.10 3.37 25.31
CA ASN A 213 19.99 3.18 26.46
C ASN A 213 20.93 1.95 26.37
N ALA A 214 21.34 1.52 25.16
CA ALA A 214 22.18 0.32 24.98
C ALA A 214 23.51 0.54 24.25
#